data_AF-A0A060XV27-F1
#
_entry.id   AF-A0A060XV27-F1
#
_cell.length_a   1.000
_cell.length_b   1.000
_cell.length_c   1.000
_cell.angle_alpha   90.00
_cell.angle_beta   90.00
_cell.angle_gamma   90.00
#
_symmetry.space_group_name_H-M   'P 1'
#
loop_
_entity.id
_entity.type
_entity.pdbx_description
1 polymer ?
#
loop_
_entity_poly.entity_id
_entity_poly.type
_entity_poly.pdbx_seq_one_letter_code
_entity_poly.pdbx_strand_id
1 'polypeptide(L)'
;MEPKHKELLDQCHQNLLDSITDADRLIELLILSGTISQLDRFELDQNCSSSAEKVDQLLKMLVNKESDHFLELCVALEKTYPELYSALFTNGGGPVDHSSGSTYSVLSTMPSDSESSSSLSSVGSPPCTGNGSASSPPPALNDNRPAGDNLDTILFQLRQVTRERDELRKRLALASPGTTFDDCRPNFKASHDYERLKNQCMRAMADLQTLQNQHTKTLKRCEEAVKEADFYHMLHSRVLGDQSQLKEELEVLRRDHAQLVREHNHLKQSCEELRRMHSDDQKEVADMRLQQQEVMRENGSSEVLNKLYDTAMDKLEGVRKEYDSLSKRYGEKVANHNTDLSRLEQAEEENRRLQKQMDTLLKQRDKAIHYQQHCSTSMRRFDSVQQELDKSSAQNKVLQQEMERLQSEVMRCKNFQLKAVKDCEKFKEERDSVFNEYRLIMSERDQVIKELEKLQMALEAAEARLKNTSSERMVASEETEALRQELNSSLVDRDRVICERNELLEKYCHEVKDKAEAQKELSQACKDIETVREERDVARKERTEAIIQKEQLLREYYQARQVTHTPRTKVVIHGDQLLREYYLARQESHSHLGTTHSHLGTTHTPYR
;
A
#
# COMPACT_ATOMS: atom_id res chain seq x y z
N MET A 1 67.40 -9.75 -38.96
CA MET A 1 66.00 -10.24 -38.88
C MET A 1 65.85 -11.42 -37.91
N GLU A 2 64.82 -11.43 -37.07
CA GLU A 2 64.54 -12.49 -36.11
C GLU A 2 64.18 -13.84 -36.79
N PRO A 3 64.48 -15.00 -36.14
CA PRO A 3 64.24 -16.32 -36.73
C PRO A 3 62.78 -16.58 -37.14
N LYS A 4 61.82 -16.09 -36.35
CA LYS A 4 60.38 -16.26 -36.62
C LYS A 4 59.94 -15.49 -37.87
N HIS A 5 60.49 -14.30 -38.08
CA HIS A 5 60.20 -13.49 -39.26
C HIS A 5 60.86 -14.06 -40.53
N LYS A 6 62.04 -14.67 -40.40
CA LYS A 6 62.67 -15.41 -41.51
C LYS A 6 61.82 -16.60 -41.95
N GLU A 7 61.31 -17.39 -41.00
CA GLU A 7 60.46 -18.55 -41.31
C GLU A 7 59.14 -18.15 -41.99
N LEU A 8 58.50 -17.07 -41.53
CA LEU A 8 57.29 -16.53 -42.16
C LEU A 8 57.56 -15.97 -43.56
N LEU A 9 58.71 -15.31 -43.74
CA LEU A 9 59.11 -14.79 -45.04
C LEU A 9 59.41 -15.91 -46.03
N ASP A 10 60.09 -16.97 -45.60
CA ASP A 10 60.34 -18.17 -46.41
C ASP A 10 59.03 -18.86 -46.84
N GLN A 11 58.03 -18.93 -45.95
CA GLN A 11 56.70 -19.48 -46.27
C GLN A 11 55.93 -18.63 -47.30
N CYS A 12 56.13 -17.31 -47.28
CA CYS A 12 55.43 -16.39 -48.18
C CYS A 12 56.26 -16.02 -49.42
N HIS A 13 57.52 -16.45 -49.50
CA HIS A 13 58.51 -15.97 -50.49
C HIS A 13 58.02 -16.15 -51.92
N GLN A 14 57.55 -17.35 -52.27
CA GLN A 14 57.07 -17.64 -53.62
C GLN A 14 55.82 -16.82 -53.98
N ASN A 15 54.89 -16.66 -53.04
CA ASN A 15 53.67 -15.88 -53.26
C ASN A 15 53.99 -14.39 -53.43
N LEU A 16 54.98 -13.86 -52.72
CA LEU A 16 55.45 -12.48 -52.87
C LEU A 16 56.10 -12.28 -54.25
N LEU A 17 56.91 -13.23 -54.72
CA LEU A 17 57.53 -13.17 -56.04
C LEU A 17 56.51 -13.16 -57.18
N ASP A 18 55.48 -14.00 -57.07
CA ASP A 18 54.48 -14.15 -58.13
C ASP A 18 53.44 -13.01 -58.12
N SER A 19 53.20 -12.39 -56.96
CA SER A 19 52.14 -11.38 -56.79
C SER A 19 52.62 -9.93 -56.93
N ILE A 20 53.91 -9.66 -56.68
CA ILE A 20 54.46 -8.30 -56.77
C ILE A 20 54.88 -8.02 -58.22
N THR A 21 54.02 -7.28 -58.92
CA THR A 21 54.22 -6.94 -60.34
C THR A 21 55.17 -5.77 -60.56
N ASP A 22 55.30 -4.88 -59.57
CA ASP A 22 56.19 -3.71 -59.60
C ASP A 22 56.96 -3.59 -58.28
N ALA A 23 58.22 -4.02 -58.31
CA ALA A 23 59.14 -3.99 -57.17
C ALA A 23 59.59 -2.57 -56.80
N ASP A 24 59.62 -1.63 -57.75
CA ASP A 24 60.21 -0.31 -57.56
C ASP A 24 59.38 0.53 -56.59
N ARG A 25 58.04 0.39 -56.63
CA ARG A 25 57.13 1.03 -55.66
C ARG A 25 57.37 0.57 -54.22
N LEU A 26 57.73 -0.70 -54.04
CA LEU A 26 57.99 -1.27 -52.73
C LEU A 26 59.38 -0.84 -52.22
N ILE A 27 60.38 -0.83 -53.09
CA ILE A 27 61.73 -0.32 -52.80
C ILE A 27 61.68 1.16 -52.40
N GLU A 28 60.87 1.98 -53.07
CA GLU A 28 60.73 3.41 -52.74
C GLU A 28 60.18 3.65 -51.33
N LEU A 29 59.16 2.90 -50.93
CA LEU A 29 58.63 3.01 -49.56
C LEU A 29 59.65 2.57 -48.51
N LEU A 30 60.44 1.54 -48.81
CA LEU A 30 61.49 1.06 -47.91
C LEU A 30 62.70 2.00 -47.84
N ILE A 31 62.94 2.82 -48.86
CA ILE A 31 63.91 3.92 -48.79
C ILE A 31 63.38 5.06 -47.93
N LEU A 32 62.10 5.41 -48.06
CA LEU A 32 61.47 6.45 -47.24
C LEU A 32 61.44 6.08 -45.75
N SER A 33 61.34 4.80 -45.41
CA SER A 33 61.47 4.31 -44.03
C SER A 33 62.93 4.20 -43.54
N GLY A 34 63.92 4.42 -44.42
CA GLY A 34 65.34 4.27 -44.11
C GLY A 34 65.80 2.81 -44.02
N THR A 35 64.94 1.86 -44.39
CA THR A 35 65.21 0.41 -44.36
C THR A 35 66.19 0.00 -45.46
N ILE A 36 66.14 0.68 -46.60
CA ILE A 36 67.02 0.46 -47.76
C ILE A 36 67.75 1.76 -48.08
N SER A 37 69.06 1.67 -48.35
CA SER A 37 69.86 2.85 -48.73
C SER A 37 69.74 3.16 -50.22
N GLN A 38 70.13 4.38 -50.64
CA GLN A 38 70.21 4.70 -52.07
C GLN A 38 71.26 3.84 -52.80
N LEU A 39 72.28 3.34 -52.10
CA LEU A 39 73.28 2.42 -52.65
C LEU A 39 72.68 1.04 -52.91
N ASP A 40 71.88 0.53 -51.98
CA ASP A 40 71.17 -0.75 -52.10
C ASP A 40 70.20 -0.74 -53.29
N ARG A 41 69.53 0.41 -53.55
CA ARG A 41 68.68 0.60 -54.74
C ARG A 41 69.48 0.45 -56.02
N PHE A 42 70.66 1.08 -56.08
CA PHE A 42 71.54 0.99 -57.24
C PHE A 42 72.02 -0.45 -57.48
N GLU A 43 72.34 -1.21 -56.41
CA GLU A 43 72.70 -2.62 -56.52
C GLU A 43 71.54 -3.50 -57.02
N LEU A 44 70.30 -3.24 -56.58
CA LEU A 44 69.11 -3.95 -57.06
C LEU A 44 68.80 -3.63 -58.53
N ASP A 45 68.94 -2.37 -58.93
CA ASP A 45 68.72 -1.92 -60.32
C ASP A 45 69.79 -2.45 -61.29
N GLN A 46 71.03 -2.64 -60.84
CA GLN A 46 72.12 -3.11 -61.68
C GLN A 46 72.16 -4.64 -61.83
N ASN A 47 71.76 -5.38 -60.78
CA ASN A 47 71.91 -6.84 -60.72
C ASN A 47 70.63 -7.62 -61.11
N CYS A 48 69.48 -6.95 -61.25
CA CYS A 48 68.21 -7.60 -61.54
C CYS A 48 67.61 -7.07 -62.85
N SER A 49 67.15 -7.97 -63.74
CA SER A 49 66.57 -7.60 -65.04
C SER A 49 65.04 -7.63 -65.03
N SER A 50 64.41 -8.23 -64.02
CA SER A 50 62.95 -8.31 -63.87
C SER A 50 62.46 -7.92 -62.48
N SER A 51 61.17 -7.55 -62.36
CA SER A 51 60.55 -7.22 -61.06
C SER A 51 60.62 -8.38 -60.07
N ALA A 52 60.39 -9.62 -60.54
CA ALA A 52 60.49 -10.81 -59.68
C ALA A 52 61.92 -11.04 -59.16
N GLU A 53 62.94 -10.88 -60.01
CA GLU A 53 64.35 -10.93 -59.57
C GLU A 53 64.69 -9.82 -58.57
N LYS A 54 64.16 -8.60 -58.78
CA LYS A 54 64.32 -7.48 -57.85
C LYS A 54 63.71 -7.80 -56.49
N VAL A 55 62.51 -8.38 -56.45
CA VAL A 55 61.87 -8.81 -55.19
C VAL A 55 62.66 -9.93 -54.52
N ASP A 56 63.12 -10.94 -55.26
CA ASP A 56 63.91 -12.05 -54.70
C ASP A 56 65.20 -11.55 -54.05
N GLN A 57 65.94 -10.69 -54.76
CA GLN A 57 67.19 -10.13 -54.28
C GLN A 57 66.96 -9.15 -53.12
N LEU A 58 65.85 -8.40 -53.14
CA LEU A 58 65.45 -7.51 -52.06
C LEU A 58 65.14 -8.28 -50.77
N LEU A 59 64.36 -9.36 -50.86
CA LEU A 59 64.02 -10.18 -49.69
C LEU A 59 65.27 -10.81 -49.07
N LYS A 60 66.17 -11.35 -49.91
CA LYS A 60 67.48 -11.87 -49.46
C LYS A 60 68.32 -10.78 -48.77
N MET A 61 68.33 -9.57 -49.32
CA MET A 61 69.05 -8.44 -48.73
C MET A 61 68.48 -8.09 -47.35
N LEU A 62 67.16 -7.99 -47.21
CA LEU A 62 66.50 -7.68 -45.93
C LEU A 62 66.75 -8.73 -44.85
N VAL A 63 66.78 -10.02 -45.23
CA VAL A 63 67.09 -11.14 -44.32
C VAL A 63 68.53 -11.09 -43.79
N ASN A 64 69.46 -10.60 -44.62
CA ASN A 64 70.89 -10.51 -44.32
C ASN A 64 71.28 -9.22 -43.57
N LYS A 65 70.39 -8.23 -43.45
CA LYS A 65 70.66 -7.02 -42.65
C LYS A 65 70.69 -7.31 -41.15
N GLU A 66 71.53 -6.55 -40.44
CA GLU A 66 71.78 -6.71 -38.99
C GLU A 66 70.51 -6.47 -38.17
N SER A 67 69.70 -5.45 -38.50
CA SER A 67 68.43 -5.15 -37.85
C SER A 67 67.25 -5.95 -38.42
N ASP A 68 66.18 -6.07 -37.62
CA ASP A 68 64.92 -6.65 -38.07
C ASP A 68 64.07 -5.59 -38.77
N HIS A 69 63.81 -5.80 -40.06
CA HIS A 69 63.06 -4.88 -40.90
C HIS A 69 61.74 -5.48 -41.41
N PHE A 70 61.28 -6.54 -40.75
CA PHE A 70 60.08 -7.27 -41.17
C PHE A 70 58.82 -6.41 -41.04
N LEU A 71 58.73 -5.55 -40.03
CA LEU A 71 57.58 -4.66 -39.83
C LEU A 71 57.53 -3.58 -40.91
N GLU A 72 58.68 -3.02 -41.29
CA GLU A 72 58.81 -2.03 -42.34
C GLU A 72 58.42 -2.63 -43.70
N LEU A 73 58.81 -3.89 -43.96
CA LEU A 73 58.36 -4.65 -45.12
C LEU A 73 56.84 -4.88 -45.12
N CYS A 74 56.26 -5.24 -43.96
CA CYS A 74 54.82 -5.40 -43.80
C CYS A 74 54.06 -4.10 -44.11
N VAL A 75 54.52 -2.97 -43.58
CA VAL A 75 53.91 -1.65 -43.81
C VAL A 75 54.06 -1.23 -45.28
N ALA A 76 55.20 -1.51 -45.90
CA ALA A 76 55.40 -1.24 -47.31
C ALA A 76 54.47 -2.10 -48.18
N LEU A 77 54.30 -3.38 -47.86
CA LEU A 77 53.36 -4.29 -48.52
C LEU A 77 51.91 -3.88 -48.33
N GLU A 78 51.49 -3.51 -47.12
CA GLU A 78 50.12 -3.03 -46.86
C GLU A 78 49.79 -1.80 -47.71
N LYS A 79 50.75 -0.89 -47.92
CA LYS A 79 50.56 0.32 -48.71
C LYS A 79 50.58 0.08 -50.22
N THR A 80 51.39 -0.87 -50.69
CA THR A 80 51.56 -1.12 -52.15
C THR A 80 50.66 -2.22 -52.68
N TYR A 81 50.44 -3.26 -51.87
CA TYR A 81 49.68 -4.47 -52.18
C TYR A 81 48.80 -4.88 -50.98
N PRO A 82 47.78 -4.08 -50.61
CA PRO A 82 46.94 -4.32 -49.42
C PRO A 82 46.23 -5.68 -49.45
N GLU A 83 45.77 -6.12 -50.63
CA GLU A 83 45.09 -7.43 -50.78
C GLU A 83 46.06 -8.61 -50.55
N LEU A 84 47.33 -8.45 -50.96
CA LEU A 84 48.38 -9.44 -50.73
C LEU A 84 48.78 -9.48 -49.26
N TYR A 85 48.91 -8.31 -48.62
CA TYR A 85 49.20 -8.20 -47.20
C TYR A 85 48.10 -8.87 -46.35
N SER A 86 46.82 -8.60 -46.67
CA SER A 86 45.69 -9.22 -45.98
C SER A 86 45.64 -10.75 -46.13
N ALA A 87 45.99 -11.25 -47.32
CA ALA A 87 46.01 -12.68 -47.60
C ALA A 87 47.15 -13.42 -46.86
N LEU A 88 48.34 -12.80 -46.75
CA LEU A 88 49.53 -13.44 -46.20
C LEU A 88 49.65 -13.31 -44.67
N PHE A 89 49.29 -12.16 -44.09
CA PHE A 89 49.62 -11.85 -42.69
C PHE A 89 48.41 -11.74 -41.76
N THR A 90 47.17 -11.73 -42.26
CA THR A 90 45.96 -11.55 -41.43
C THR A 90 45.13 -12.82 -41.27
N ASN A 91 45.32 -13.84 -42.11
CA ASN A 91 44.55 -15.10 -42.08
C ASN A 91 45.34 -16.33 -41.57
N GLY A 92 46.50 -16.14 -40.92
CA GLY A 92 47.37 -17.25 -40.47
C GLY A 92 47.65 -17.30 -38.97
N GLY A 93 46.84 -18.07 -38.22
CA GLY A 93 47.31 -18.94 -37.11
C GLY A 93 47.62 -18.37 -35.71
N GLY A 94 46.60 -18.25 -34.84
CA GLY A 94 46.76 -18.17 -33.37
C GLY A 94 45.40 -18.13 -32.64
N PRO A 95 45.22 -18.76 -31.45
CA PRO A 95 43.90 -19.17 -30.96
C PRO A 95 43.08 -18.05 -30.29
N VAL A 96 41.89 -17.86 -30.86
CA VAL A 96 40.59 -17.37 -30.36
C VAL A 96 40.54 -16.81 -28.93
N ASP A 97 40.11 -15.54 -28.79
CA ASP A 97 39.02 -15.21 -27.87
C ASP A 97 38.19 -14.02 -28.38
N HIS A 98 36.90 -14.09 -28.04
CA HIS A 98 35.74 -13.53 -28.74
C HIS A 98 35.68 -12.00 -28.82
N SER A 99 35.26 -11.48 -30.00
CA SER A 99 34.23 -10.42 -30.16
C SER A 99 34.50 -9.53 -31.39
N SER A 100 34.11 -10.00 -32.58
CA SER A 100 33.44 -9.16 -33.60
C SER A 100 33.10 -10.01 -34.81
N GLY A 101 31.89 -10.59 -34.78
CA GLY A 101 31.24 -11.11 -35.97
C GLY A 101 30.60 -9.95 -36.73
N SER A 102 31.29 -9.50 -37.77
CA SER A 102 30.68 -8.76 -38.88
C SER A 102 29.58 -9.59 -39.51
N THR A 103 28.46 -8.96 -39.88
CA THR A 103 27.76 -9.31 -41.12
C THR A 103 27.29 -8.03 -41.78
N TYR A 104 28.12 -7.54 -42.70
CA TYR A 104 27.66 -6.72 -43.81
C TYR A 104 26.74 -7.57 -44.69
N SER A 105 25.58 -7.02 -45.05
CA SER A 105 24.79 -7.49 -46.20
C SER A 105 24.17 -6.29 -46.90
N VAL A 106 24.78 -5.96 -48.04
CA VAL A 106 24.17 -5.74 -49.36
C VAL A 106 22.88 -4.91 -49.43
N LEU A 107 23.03 -3.75 -50.09
CA LEU A 107 22.10 -3.06 -50.99
C LEU A 107 20.60 -3.07 -50.67
N SER A 108 20.04 -1.87 -50.47
CA SER A 108 18.82 -1.46 -51.18
C SER A 108 18.76 0.07 -51.27
N THR A 109 18.85 0.52 -52.53
CA THR A 109 18.35 1.79 -53.04
C THR A 109 16.90 2.03 -52.61
N MET A 110 16.60 3.23 -52.12
CA MET A 110 15.24 3.77 -52.12
C MET A 110 15.28 5.23 -52.59
N PRO A 111 14.42 5.63 -53.55
CA PRO A 111 14.41 6.98 -54.09
C PRO A 111 13.62 7.93 -53.18
N SER A 112 14.07 9.18 -53.16
CA SER A 112 13.29 10.33 -52.70
C SER A 112 12.02 10.49 -53.54
N ASP A 113 10.94 10.93 -52.91
CA ASP A 113 9.94 11.77 -53.54
C ASP A 113 9.30 12.71 -52.53
N SER A 114 9.17 13.96 -52.97
CA SER A 114 8.11 14.91 -52.63
C SER A 114 8.09 15.57 -51.25
N GLU A 115 7.78 16.86 -51.10
CA GLU A 115 7.63 18.00 -52.02
C GLU A 115 7.55 19.25 -51.12
N SER A 116 7.94 20.38 -51.72
CA SER A 116 7.46 21.74 -51.43
C SER A 116 8.06 22.53 -50.24
N SER A 117 8.92 23.50 -50.54
CA SER A 117 8.68 24.98 -50.71
C SER A 117 8.41 25.72 -49.40
N SER A 118 9.02 26.86 -49.07
CA SER A 118 9.51 27.99 -49.89
C SER A 118 10.54 28.77 -49.02
N SER A 119 11.71 29.16 -49.52
CA SER A 119 12.03 30.49 -50.10
C SER A 119 11.77 31.66 -49.11
N LEU A 120 12.72 32.56 -48.83
CA LEU A 120 13.37 33.46 -49.78
C LEU A 120 14.78 33.91 -49.34
N SER A 121 15.55 34.23 -50.37
CA SER A 121 16.96 34.60 -50.48
C SER A 121 17.19 36.13 -50.52
N SER A 122 18.47 36.51 -50.73
CA SER A 122 19.07 37.81 -51.15
C SER A 122 19.66 38.68 -50.04
N VAL A 123 20.89 39.23 -50.11
CA VAL A 123 21.96 39.38 -51.13
C VAL A 123 23.29 39.67 -50.40
N GLY A 124 24.44 39.29 -50.96
CA GLY A 124 25.80 39.61 -50.44
C GLY A 124 26.24 41.07 -50.63
N SER A 125 26.92 41.69 -49.65
CA SER A 125 28.39 41.90 -49.54
C SER A 125 28.86 43.28 -50.06
N PRO A 126 30.00 43.91 -49.64
CA PRO A 126 30.89 43.71 -48.48
C PRO A 126 31.34 45.08 -47.83
N PRO A 127 32.58 45.29 -47.32
CA PRO A 127 32.85 45.59 -45.90
C PRO A 127 33.41 47.02 -45.63
N CYS A 128 33.42 47.46 -44.36
CA CYS A 128 34.51 48.21 -43.70
C CYS A 128 34.06 48.89 -42.40
N THR A 129 34.88 48.70 -41.35
CA THR A 129 35.28 49.65 -40.29
C THR A 129 34.22 50.40 -39.45
N GLY A 130 34.35 50.28 -38.12
CA GLY A 130 34.16 51.41 -37.22
C GLY A 130 33.26 51.17 -36.03
N ASN A 131 33.87 51.25 -34.84
CA ASN A 131 33.23 51.37 -33.53
C ASN A 131 32.02 52.32 -33.51
N GLY A 132 30.98 51.95 -32.78
CA GLY A 132 29.87 52.84 -32.46
C GLY A 132 28.82 52.18 -31.59
N SER A 133 28.97 52.36 -30.28
CA SER A 133 27.95 52.10 -29.28
C SER A 133 26.65 52.85 -29.62
N ALA A 134 25.55 52.12 -29.82
CA ALA A 134 24.22 52.71 -29.83
C ALA A 134 23.22 51.73 -29.18
N SER A 135 22.80 52.12 -27.98
CA SER A 135 21.69 51.58 -27.20
C SER A 135 20.41 51.53 -28.03
N SER A 136 19.74 50.37 -28.04
CA SER A 136 18.34 50.24 -28.48
C SER A 136 17.42 50.62 -27.31
N PRO A 137 16.34 51.40 -27.51
CA PRO A 137 15.37 51.66 -26.46
C PRO A 137 14.52 50.39 -26.21
N PRO A 138 14.00 50.19 -24.98
CA PRO A 138 13.19 49.02 -24.66
C PRO A 138 11.82 49.13 -25.34
N PRO A 139 11.16 48.00 -25.67
CA PRO A 139 9.80 48.03 -26.17
C PRO A 139 8.86 48.56 -25.07
N ALA A 140 8.01 49.52 -25.45
CA ALA A 140 6.95 50.02 -24.60
C ALA A 140 6.03 48.86 -24.19
N LEU A 141 5.83 48.75 -22.87
CA LEU A 141 4.70 48.06 -22.26
C LEU A 141 3.39 48.64 -22.84
N ASN A 142 2.83 47.96 -23.84
CA ASN A 142 1.40 48.00 -24.08
C ASN A 142 0.78 46.82 -23.35
N ASP A 143 0.63 47.00 -22.04
CA ASP A 143 -0.21 46.17 -21.20
C ASP A 143 -1.65 46.62 -21.41
N ASN A 144 -2.35 46.01 -22.37
CA ASN A 144 -3.80 46.07 -22.55
C ASN A 144 -4.24 45.11 -23.69
N ARG A 145 -4.10 43.80 -23.45
CA ARG A 145 -5.04 42.82 -24.00
C ARG A 145 -6.05 42.48 -22.91
N PRO A 146 -7.36 42.41 -23.19
CA PRO A 146 -8.36 42.31 -22.15
C PRO A 146 -8.28 40.92 -21.50
N ALA A 147 -7.79 40.87 -20.26
CA ALA A 147 -7.92 39.68 -19.41
C ALA A 147 -9.40 39.29 -19.14
N GLY A 148 -10.36 40.13 -19.57
CA GLY A 148 -11.80 39.89 -19.49
C GLY A 148 -12.27 38.69 -20.32
N ASP A 149 -11.79 38.51 -21.55
CA ASP A 149 -12.28 37.43 -22.43
C ASP A 149 -11.91 36.04 -21.90
N ASN A 150 -10.73 35.91 -21.28
CA ASN A 150 -10.29 34.67 -20.64
C ASN A 150 -11.06 34.40 -19.33
N LEU A 151 -11.38 35.44 -18.56
CA LEU A 151 -12.16 35.30 -17.32
C LEU A 151 -13.62 34.93 -17.61
N ASP A 152 -14.22 35.53 -18.63
CA ASP A 152 -15.59 35.20 -19.06
C ASP A 152 -15.67 33.78 -19.63
N THR A 153 -14.64 33.34 -20.36
CA THR A 153 -14.53 31.96 -20.83
C THR A 153 -14.41 30.97 -19.66
N ILE A 154 -13.60 31.27 -18.65
CA ILE A 154 -13.47 30.45 -17.43
C ILE A 154 -14.78 30.44 -16.63
N LEU A 155 -15.47 31.58 -16.51
CA LEU A 155 -16.78 31.69 -15.87
C LEU A 155 -17.85 30.86 -16.59
N PHE A 156 -17.83 30.85 -17.92
CA PHE A 156 -18.74 30.04 -18.73
C PHE A 156 -18.48 28.54 -18.52
N GLN A 157 -17.21 28.12 -18.58
CA GLN A 157 -16.81 26.73 -18.32
C GLN A 157 -17.19 26.28 -16.90
N LEU A 158 -16.97 27.14 -15.90
CA LEU A 158 -17.33 26.84 -14.51
C LEU A 158 -18.86 26.68 -14.34
N ARG A 159 -19.67 27.53 -14.99
CA ARG A 159 -21.14 27.40 -15.00
C ARG A 159 -21.60 26.13 -15.72
N GLN A 160 -20.88 25.68 -16.73
CA GLN A 160 -21.17 24.43 -17.43
C GLN A 160 -20.89 23.22 -16.54
N VAL A 161 -19.70 23.13 -15.96
CA VAL A 161 -19.32 22.02 -15.05
C VAL A 161 -20.22 21.98 -13.82
N THR A 162 -20.66 23.14 -13.33
CA THR A 162 -21.63 23.23 -12.22
C THR A 162 -22.98 22.64 -12.60
N ARG A 163 -23.49 22.92 -13.80
CA ARG A 163 -24.73 22.33 -14.33
C ARG A 163 -24.63 20.83 -14.52
N GLU A 164 -23.53 20.35 -15.09
CA GLU A 164 -23.28 18.92 -15.31
C GLU A 164 -23.21 18.16 -13.98
N ARG A 165 -22.53 18.71 -12.97
CA ARG A 165 -22.51 18.18 -11.60
C ARG A 165 -23.92 18.11 -10.99
N ASP A 166 -24.74 19.14 -11.18
CA ASP A 166 -26.08 19.19 -10.61
C ASP A 166 -27.07 18.25 -11.33
N GLU A 167 -26.88 18.03 -12.64
CA GLU A 167 -27.58 16.96 -13.36
C GLU A 167 -27.15 15.57 -12.89
N LEU A 168 -25.85 15.34 -12.68
CA LEU A 168 -25.35 14.07 -12.14
C LEU A 168 -25.87 13.81 -10.72
N ARG A 169 -25.95 14.85 -9.87
CA ARG A 169 -26.60 14.75 -8.56
C ARG A 169 -28.09 14.47 -8.65
N LYS A 170 -28.81 15.07 -9.60
CA LYS A 170 -30.23 14.73 -9.86
C LYS A 170 -30.39 13.28 -10.32
N ARG A 171 -29.52 12.78 -11.20
CA ARG A 171 -29.52 11.37 -11.63
C ARG A 171 -29.20 10.41 -10.48
N LEU A 172 -28.26 10.79 -9.61
CA LEU A 172 -27.92 10.01 -8.41
C LEU A 172 -29.04 10.05 -7.36
N ALA A 173 -29.76 11.17 -7.23
CA ALA A 173 -30.91 11.28 -6.34
C ALA A 173 -32.15 10.50 -6.84
N LEU A 174 -32.28 10.30 -8.16
CA LEU A 174 -33.32 9.44 -8.75
C LEU A 174 -32.93 7.95 -8.76
N ALA A 175 -31.65 7.63 -8.58
CA ALA A 175 -31.19 6.28 -8.28
C ALA A 175 -31.43 5.97 -6.79
N SER A 176 -32.69 5.79 -6.40
CA SER A 176 -33.04 5.33 -5.05
C SER A 176 -32.50 3.91 -4.81
N PRO A 177 -31.74 3.66 -3.72
CA PRO A 177 -31.33 2.32 -3.32
C PRO A 177 -32.52 1.65 -2.61
N GLY A 178 -33.32 0.92 -3.37
CA GLY A 178 -34.55 0.35 -2.84
C GLY A 178 -35.17 -0.71 -3.73
N THR A 179 -34.45 -1.79 -4.01
CA THR A 179 -35.07 -3.06 -4.41
C THR A 179 -34.29 -4.23 -3.80
N THR A 180 -35.00 -4.96 -2.93
CA THR A 180 -34.79 -6.36 -2.54
C THR A 180 -33.42 -6.75 -1.98
N PHE A 181 -33.31 -6.53 -0.68
CA PHE A 181 -32.60 -7.42 0.25
C PHE A 181 -33.26 -8.81 0.22
N ASP A 182 -33.00 -9.63 -0.81
CA ASP A 182 -33.17 -11.11 -0.75
C ASP A 182 -32.54 -11.82 -1.97
N ASP A 183 -31.24 -11.67 -2.20
CA ASP A 183 -30.53 -12.47 -3.22
C ASP A 183 -29.10 -12.81 -2.77
N CYS A 184 -28.98 -13.36 -1.55
CA CYS A 184 -27.75 -14.01 -1.09
C CYS A 184 -27.62 -15.42 -1.67
N ARG A 185 -27.53 -15.53 -3.00
CA ARG A 185 -27.04 -16.74 -3.66
C ARG A 185 -25.71 -16.39 -4.35
N PRO A 186 -24.61 -17.12 -4.11
CA PRO A 186 -23.33 -16.81 -4.76
C PRO A 186 -23.49 -16.92 -6.28
N ASN A 187 -23.58 -15.79 -6.97
CA ASN A 187 -23.71 -15.76 -8.42
C ASN A 187 -22.36 -16.12 -9.05
N PHE A 188 -22.20 -17.39 -9.44
CA PHE A 188 -20.99 -17.91 -10.11
C PHE A 188 -20.54 -17.10 -11.34
N LYS A 189 -21.42 -16.28 -11.96
CA LYS A 189 -21.07 -15.42 -13.10
C LYS A 189 -20.23 -14.19 -12.69
N ALA A 190 -20.52 -13.56 -11.56
CA ALA A 190 -19.76 -12.40 -11.09
C ALA A 190 -18.31 -12.76 -10.69
N SER A 191 -18.10 -13.97 -10.18
CA SER A 191 -16.76 -14.51 -9.90
C SER A 191 -15.96 -14.75 -11.17
N HIS A 192 -16.58 -15.25 -12.23
CA HIS A 192 -15.93 -15.45 -13.53
C HIS A 192 -15.57 -14.12 -14.21
N ASP A 193 -16.43 -13.11 -14.12
CA ASP A 193 -16.17 -11.79 -14.69
C ASP A 193 -15.05 -11.05 -13.94
N TYR A 194 -15.03 -11.17 -12.60
CA TYR A 194 -13.92 -10.67 -11.79
C TYR A 194 -12.59 -11.36 -12.13
N GLU A 195 -12.57 -12.69 -12.26
CA GLU A 195 -11.35 -13.41 -12.62
C GLU A 195 -10.89 -13.08 -14.06
N ARG A 196 -11.82 -12.86 -15.00
CA ARG A 196 -11.52 -12.35 -16.34
C ARG A 196 -10.89 -10.97 -16.30
N LEU A 197 -11.47 -10.03 -15.54
CA LEU A 197 -10.96 -8.67 -15.40
C LEU A 197 -9.59 -8.65 -14.71
N LYS A 198 -9.41 -9.44 -13.65
CA LYS A 198 -8.11 -9.63 -12.97
C LYS A 198 -7.05 -10.16 -13.94
N ASN A 199 -7.38 -11.17 -14.75
CA ASN A 199 -6.47 -11.67 -15.78
C ASN A 199 -6.16 -10.62 -16.84
N GLN A 200 -7.14 -9.79 -17.22
CA GLN A 200 -6.93 -8.67 -18.14
C GLN A 200 -6.03 -7.59 -17.54
N CYS A 201 -6.19 -7.26 -16.26
CA CYS A 201 -5.30 -6.34 -15.55
C CYS A 201 -3.88 -6.92 -15.43
N MET A 202 -3.74 -8.21 -15.10
CA MET A 202 -2.41 -8.86 -15.04
C MET A 202 -1.72 -8.86 -16.41
N ARG A 203 -2.45 -9.12 -17.50
CA ARG A 203 -1.92 -9.00 -18.87
C ARG A 203 -1.50 -7.57 -19.20
N ALA A 204 -2.36 -6.58 -18.91
CA ALA A 204 -2.03 -5.17 -19.14
C ALA A 204 -0.80 -4.72 -18.34
N MET A 205 -0.63 -5.20 -17.11
CA MET A 205 0.56 -4.93 -16.29
C MET A 205 1.81 -5.60 -16.87
N ALA A 206 1.71 -6.83 -17.38
CA ALA A 206 2.80 -7.50 -18.06
C ALA A 206 3.18 -6.77 -19.37
N ASP A 207 2.20 -6.36 -20.16
CA ASP A 207 2.41 -5.59 -21.39
C ASP A 207 3.07 -4.24 -21.07
N LEU A 208 2.62 -3.54 -20.03
CA LEU A 208 3.25 -2.31 -19.55
C LEU A 208 4.72 -2.53 -19.16
N GLN A 209 5.01 -3.62 -18.43
CA GLN A 209 6.39 -3.97 -18.07
C GLN A 209 7.25 -4.27 -19.30
N THR A 210 6.70 -4.96 -20.31
CA THR A 210 7.42 -5.21 -21.57
C THR A 210 7.68 -3.92 -22.34
N LEU A 211 6.70 -3.01 -22.39
CA LEU A 211 6.83 -1.72 -23.07
C LEU A 211 7.85 -0.82 -22.36
N GLN A 212 7.85 -0.81 -21.03
CA GLN A 212 8.88 -0.12 -20.23
C GLN A 212 10.27 -0.68 -20.54
N ASN A 213 10.43 -2.01 -20.55
CA ASN A 213 11.71 -2.64 -20.89
C ASN A 213 12.15 -2.35 -22.34
N GLN A 214 11.22 -2.32 -23.29
CA GLN A 214 11.49 -1.93 -24.68
C GLN A 214 11.92 -0.46 -24.76
N HIS A 215 11.21 0.44 -24.08
CA HIS A 215 11.56 1.85 -24.02
C HIS A 215 12.96 2.07 -23.47
N THR A 216 13.33 1.40 -22.37
CA THR A 216 14.68 1.46 -21.82
C THR A 216 15.75 0.95 -22.80
N LYS A 217 15.46 -0.13 -23.56
CA LYS A 217 16.39 -0.64 -24.58
C LYS A 217 16.55 0.33 -25.74
N THR A 218 15.45 0.91 -26.23
CA THR A 218 15.48 1.90 -27.30
C THR A 218 16.22 3.16 -26.86
N LEU A 219 16.00 3.63 -25.63
CA LEU A 219 16.69 4.79 -25.08
C LEU A 219 18.21 4.57 -25.07
N LYS A 220 18.68 3.40 -24.61
CA LYS A 220 20.12 3.05 -24.64
C LYS A 220 20.70 3.07 -26.05
N ARG A 221 19.97 2.53 -27.04
CA ARG A 221 20.40 2.59 -28.45
C ARG A 221 20.47 4.01 -28.98
N CYS A 222 19.52 4.87 -28.59
CA CYS A 222 19.57 6.29 -28.94
C CYS A 222 20.78 6.99 -28.30
N GLU A 223 21.09 6.70 -27.03
CA GLU A 223 22.28 7.22 -26.35
C GLU A 223 23.58 6.77 -27.03
N GLU A 224 23.66 5.51 -27.47
CA GLU A 224 24.80 4.97 -28.22
C GLU A 224 24.94 5.65 -29.59
N ALA A 225 23.84 5.81 -30.33
CA ALA A 225 23.84 6.49 -31.62
C ALA A 225 24.26 7.97 -31.53
N VAL A 226 23.87 8.67 -30.45
CA VAL A 226 24.32 10.05 -30.20
C VAL A 226 25.82 10.08 -29.93
N LYS A 227 26.36 9.17 -29.12
CA LYS A 227 27.81 9.09 -28.86
C LYS A 227 28.61 8.81 -30.14
N GLU A 228 28.08 7.95 -31.00
CA GLU A 228 28.69 7.64 -32.30
C GLU A 228 28.66 8.87 -33.24
N ALA A 229 27.53 9.58 -33.30
CA ALA A 229 27.43 10.82 -34.07
C ALA A 229 28.40 11.90 -33.58
N ASP A 230 28.53 12.07 -32.26
CA ASP A 230 29.48 13.01 -31.64
C ASP A 230 30.93 12.63 -31.96
N PHE A 231 31.25 11.33 -31.95
CA PHE A 231 32.56 10.82 -32.34
C PHE A 231 32.90 11.18 -33.79
N TYR A 232 31.99 10.92 -34.74
CA TYR A 232 32.20 11.25 -36.15
C TYR A 232 32.25 12.77 -36.39
N HIS A 233 31.45 13.55 -35.65
CA HIS A 233 31.50 15.01 -35.73
C HIS A 233 32.86 15.56 -35.27
N MET A 234 33.41 15.02 -34.17
CA MET A 234 34.74 15.39 -33.67
C MET A 234 35.84 15.00 -34.67
N LEU A 235 35.76 13.80 -35.24
CA LEU A 235 36.70 13.33 -36.26
C LEU A 235 36.67 14.22 -37.50
N HIS A 236 35.48 14.55 -38.00
CA HIS A 236 35.31 15.44 -39.15
C HIS A 236 35.87 16.84 -38.87
N SER A 237 35.61 17.38 -37.69
CA SER A 237 36.14 18.70 -37.27
C SER A 237 37.67 18.70 -37.24
N ARG A 238 38.30 17.63 -36.77
CA ARG A 238 39.76 17.46 -36.79
C ARG A 238 40.30 17.40 -38.22
N VAL A 239 39.71 16.57 -39.07
CA VAL A 239 40.14 16.42 -40.47
C VAL A 239 40.01 17.74 -41.24
N LEU A 240 38.97 18.53 -40.99
CA LEU A 240 38.83 19.87 -41.57
C LEU A 240 39.94 20.82 -41.08
N GLY A 241 40.32 20.74 -39.81
CA GLY A 241 41.45 21.50 -39.27
C GLY A 241 42.75 21.15 -39.98
N ASP A 242 43.06 19.86 -40.06
CA ASP A 242 44.26 19.35 -40.74
C ASP A 242 44.27 19.75 -42.23
N GLN A 243 43.13 19.69 -42.92
CA GLN A 243 42.98 20.14 -44.31
C GLN A 243 43.26 21.64 -44.47
N SER A 244 42.75 22.48 -43.55
CA SER A 244 42.99 23.92 -43.57
C SER A 244 44.46 24.24 -43.38
N GLN A 245 45.11 23.57 -42.43
CA GLN A 245 46.53 23.74 -42.16
C GLN A 245 47.38 23.36 -43.37
N LEU A 246 47.15 22.18 -43.96
CA LEU A 246 47.92 21.72 -45.12
C LEU A 246 47.76 22.66 -46.33
N LYS A 247 46.57 23.25 -46.49
CA LYS A 247 46.31 24.25 -47.53
C LYS A 247 47.12 25.53 -47.30
N GLU A 248 47.24 26.00 -46.06
CA GLU A 248 48.07 27.16 -45.72
C GLU A 248 49.55 26.90 -45.99
N GLU A 249 50.05 25.73 -45.59
CA GLU A 249 51.43 25.28 -45.85
C GLU A 249 51.74 25.23 -47.35
N LEU A 250 50.82 24.70 -48.15
CA LEU A 250 50.95 24.66 -49.62
C LEU A 250 51.01 26.06 -50.24
N GLU A 251 50.23 27.01 -49.74
CA GLU A 251 50.30 28.40 -50.22
C GLU A 251 51.61 29.08 -49.82
N VAL A 252 52.18 28.76 -48.65
CA VAL A 252 53.52 29.23 -48.26
C VAL A 252 54.58 28.70 -49.23
N LEU A 253 54.61 27.39 -49.46
CA LEU A 253 55.51 26.75 -50.41
C LEU A 253 55.39 27.35 -51.83
N ARG A 254 54.17 27.67 -52.27
CA ARG A 254 53.94 28.32 -53.57
C ARG A 254 54.55 29.73 -53.63
N ARG A 255 54.45 30.53 -52.56
CA ARG A 255 55.06 31.87 -52.50
C ARG A 255 56.59 31.78 -52.52
N ASP A 256 57.15 30.85 -51.77
CA ASP A 256 58.60 30.63 -51.69
C ASP A 256 59.17 30.19 -53.05
N HIS A 257 58.50 29.26 -53.73
CA HIS A 257 58.88 28.86 -55.09
C HIS A 257 58.87 30.05 -56.06
N ALA A 258 57.82 30.89 -56.02
CA ALA A 258 57.74 32.08 -56.87
C ALA A 258 58.82 33.12 -56.54
N GLN A 259 59.28 33.21 -55.29
CA GLN A 259 60.40 34.04 -54.91
C GLN A 259 61.72 33.50 -55.46
N LEU A 260 61.98 32.21 -55.29
CA LEU A 260 63.19 31.57 -55.75
C LEU A 260 63.36 31.70 -57.28
N VAL A 261 62.26 31.60 -58.03
CA VAL A 261 62.26 31.83 -59.49
C VAL A 261 62.64 33.27 -59.84
N ARG A 262 62.18 34.27 -59.08
CA ARG A 262 62.55 35.67 -59.29
C ARG A 262 64.04 35.91 -59.03
N GLU A 263 64.57 35.35 -57.95
CA GLU A 263 65.98 35.45 -57.60
C GLU A 263 66.88 34.78 -58.64
N HIS A 264 66.49 33.60 -59.11
CA HIS A 264 67.21 32.90 -60.19
C HIS A 264 67.29 33.74 -61.47
N ASN A 265 66.18 34.35 -61.88
CA ASN A 265 66.14 35.21 -63.07
C ASN A 265 67.02 36.45 -62.92
N HIS A 266 67.06 37.05 -61.74
CA HIS A 266 67.91 38.21 -61.46
C HIS A 266 69.41 37.86 -61.54
N LEU A 267 69.81 36.74 -60.91
CA LEU A 267 71.18 36.24 -60.99
C LEU A 267 71.61 35.94 -62.42
N LYS A 268 70.70 35.35 -63.22
CA LYS A 268 70.97 35.09 -64.64
C LYS A 268 71.28 36.37 -65.42
N GLN A 269 70.51 37.43 -65.23
CA GLN A 269 70.74 38.73 -65.89
C GLN A 269 72.10 39.32 -65.50
N SER A 270 72.43 39.30 -64.20
CA SER A 270 73.73 39.79 -63.71
C SER A 270 74.92 39.05 -64.35
N CYS A 271 74.81 37.72 -64.52
CA CYS A 271 75.84 36.93 -65.20
C CYS A 271 75.97 37.25 -66.71
N GLU A 272 74.89 37.67 -67.37
CA GLU A 272 74.92 38.09 -68.77
C GLU A 272 75.58 39.47 -68.93
N GLU A 273 75.33 40.40 -68.02
CA GLU A 273 75.94 41.74 -67.99
C GLU A 273 77.46 41.69 -67.78
N LEU A 274 77.92 40.90 -66.80
CA LEU A 274 79.35 40.72 -66.54
C LEU A 274 80.11 40.16 -67.75
N ARG A 275 79.49 39.23 -68.49
CA ARG A 275 80.08 38.69 -69.72
C ARG A 275 80.22 39.73 -70.81
N ARG A 276 79.25 40.67 -70.92
CA ARG A 276 79.33 41.77 -71.88
C ARG A 276 80.47 42.72 -71.53
N MET A 277 80.57 43.17 -70.28
CA MET A 277 81.62 44.08 -69.82
C MET A 277 83.02 43.53 -70.10
N HIS A 278 83.26 42.27 -69.78
CA HIS A 278 84.55 41.63 -70.03
C HIS A 278 84.91 41.57 -71.53
N SER A 279 83.92 41.43 -72.42
CA SER A 279 84.15 41.47 -73.87
C SER A 279 84.58 42.87 -74.34
N ASP A 280 84.04 43.92 -73.73
CA ASP A 280 84.34 45.31 -74.10
C ASP A 280 85.77 45.69 -73.65
N ASP A 281 86.16 45.32 -72.42
CA ASP A 281 87.51 45.57 -71.88
C ASP A 281 88.61 44.92 -72.74
N GLN A 282 88.37 43.69 -73.23
CA GLN A 282 89.33 43.01 -74.11
C GLN A 282 89.58 43.77 -75.42
N LYS A 283 88.55 44.45 -75.93
CA LYS A 283 88.64 45.21 -77.17
C LYS A 283 89.46 46.49 -76.97
N GLU A 284 89.21 47.23 -75.89
CA GLU A 284 89.93 48.47 -75.58
C GLU A 284 91.44 48.25 -75.39
N VAL A 285 91.83 47.15 -74.73
CA VAL A 285 93.23 46.77 -74.56
C VAL A 285 93.92 46.50 -75.89
N ALA A 286 93.21 45.93 -76.87
CA ALA A 286 93.77 45.70 -78.21
C ALA A 286 94.04 47.01 -78.95
N ASP A 287 93.13 47.98 -78.85
CA ASP A 287 93.25 49.27 -79.52
C ASP A 287 94.42 50.12 -79.00
N MET A 288 94.64 50.15 -77.67
CA MET A 288 95.77 50.89 -77.07
C MET A 288 97.14 50.38 -77.54
N ARG A 289 97.28 49.08 -77.77
CA ARG A 289 98.54 48.47 -78.23
C ARG A 289 98.92 48.93 -79.65
N LEU A 290 97.93 49.19 -80.51
CA LEU A 290 98.16 49.67 -81.87
C LEU A 290 98.68 51.10 -81.89
N GLN A 291 98.11 51.98 -81.07
CA GLN A 291 98.50 53.39 -81.02
C GLN A 291 99.96 53.59 -80.56
N GLN A 292 100.42 52.79 -79.60
CA GLN A 292 101.78 52.88 -79.08
C GLN A 292 102.85 52.56 -80.14
N GLN A 293 102.53 51.69 -81.10
CA GLN A 293 103.43 51.28 -82.17
C GLN A 293 103.63 52.38 -83.23
N GLU A 294 102.65 53.26 -83.40
CA GLU A 294 102.66 54.35 -84.39
C GLU A 294 103.64 55.48 -84.01
N VAL A 295 103.74 55.78 -82.71
CA VAL A 295 104.50 56.93 -82.17
C VAL A 295 106.02 56.76 -82.29
N MET A 296 106.53 55.53 -82.32
CA MET A 296 107.98 55.27 -82.31
C MET A 296 108.69 55.54 -83.65
N ARG A 297 107.99 56.03 -84.69
CA ARG A 297 108.46 56.00 -86.08
C ARG A 297 109.14 57.27 -86.62
N GLU A 298 109.06 58.45 -85.99
CA GLU A 298 109.51 59.74 -86.59
C GLU A 298 110.63 60.53 -85.82
N ASN A 299 111.93 60.21 -86.03
CA ASN A 299 113.12 60.80 -85.36
C ASN A 299 113.25 62.36 -85.35
N GLY A 300 113.05 62.99 -84.19
CA GLY A 300 112.88 64.45 -83.98
C GLY A 300 114.03 65.44 -84.29
N SER A 301 113.67 66.61 -84.86
CA SER A 301 114.55 67.76 -85.23
C SER A 301 114.46 68.97 -84.27
N SER A 302 115.33 69.99 -84.38
CA SER A 302 115.37 71.16 -83.47
C SER A 302 114.20 72.16 -83.63
N GLU A 303 113.62 72.29 -84.81
CA GLU A 303 112.37 73.05 -85.00
C GLU A 303 111.17 72.23 -84.48
N VAL A 304 111.27 70.90 -84.58
CA VAL A 304 110.39 69.98 -83.87
C VAL A 304 110.56 70.19 -82.36
N LEU A 305 111.76 70.45 -81.84
CA LEU A 305 111.99 70.68 -80.42
C LEU A 305 111.37 71.98 -79.86
N ASN A 306 111.46 73.11 -80.57
CA ASN A 306 110.76 74.34 -80.16
C ASN A 306 109.25 74.19 -80.28
N LYS A 307 108.75 73.57 -81.36
CA LYS A 307 107.33 73.21 -81.48
C LYS A 307 106.90 72.24 -80.38
N LEU A 308 107.77 71.32 -79.96
CA LEU A 308 107.54 70.43 -78.82
C LEU A 308 107.50 71.21 -77.50
N TYR A 309 108.30 72.27 -77.34
CA TYR A 309 108.27 73.14 -76.17
C TYR A 309 106.99 73.98 -76.12
N ASP A 310 106.61 74.64 -77.21
CA ASP A 310 105.35 75.39 -77.31
C ASP A 310 104.15 74.45 -77.12
N THR A 311 104.17 73.29 -77.77
CA THR A 311 103.17 72.22 -77.59
C THR A 311 103.16 71.72 -76.14
N ALA A 312 104.31 71.61 -75.49
CA ALA A 312 104.39 71.20 -74.09
C ALA A 312 103.86 72.28 -73.15
N MET A 313 104.10 73.57 -73.44
CA MET A 313 103.56 74.69 -72.67
C MET A 313 102.04 74.83 -72.85
N ASP A 314 101.53 74.71 -74.08
CA ASP A 314 100.10 74.68 -74.36
C ASP A 314 99.41 73.48 -73.69
N LYS A 315 100.06 72.31 -73.72
CA LYS A 315 99.61 71.12 -72.97
C LYS A 315 99.63 71.37 -71.47
N LEU A 316 100.65 72.05 -70.94
CA LEU A 316 100.75 72.35 -69.50
C LEU A 316 99.64 73.31 -69.06
N GLU A 317 99.32 74.33 -69.86
CA GLU A 317 98.19 75.23 -69.62
C GLU A 317 96.83 74.51 -69.80
N GLY A 318 96.72 73.60 -70.77
CA GLY A 318 95.56 72.72 -70.94
C GLY A 318 95.34 71.83 -69.72
N VAL A 319 96.39 71.15 -69.25
CA VAL A 319 96.38 70.33 -68.03
C VAL A 319 96.04 71.17 -66.81
N ARG A 320 96.55 72.40 -66.71
CA ARG A 320 96.18 73.33 -65.62
C ARG A 320 94.69 73.65 -65.64
N LYS A 321 94.09 73.95 -66.80
CA LYS A 321 92.64 74.20 -66.93
C LYS A 321 91.81 72.96 -66.62
N GLU A 322 92.26 71.78 -67.04
CA GLU A 322 91.63 70.49 -66.70
C GLU A 322 91.70 70.22 -65.21
N TYR A 323 92.84 70.52 -64.57
CA TYR A 323 93.03 70.44 -63.13
C TYR A 323 92.10 71.39 -62.38
N ASP A 324 91.99 72.65 -62.80
CA ASP A 324 91.07 73.62 -62.20
C ASP A 324 89.60 73.17 -62.35
N SER A 325 89.24 72.62 -63.53
CA SER A 325 87.91 72.07 -63.80
C SER A 325 87.62 70.81 -62.98
N LEU A 326 88.63 69.95 -62.78
CA LEU A 326 88.54 68.77 -61.94
C LEU A 326 88.42 69.16 -60.46
N SER A 327 89.20 70.12 -60.00
CA SER A 327 89.13 70.68 -58.64
C SER A 327 87.75 71.23 -58.34
N LYS A 328 87.14 71.98 -59.28
CA LYS A 328 85.76 72.47 -59.15
C LYS A 328 84.74 71.33 -59.06
N ARG A 329 84.81 70.35 -59.96
CA ARG A 329 83.93 69.17 -59.94
C ARG A 329 84.07 68.36 -58.65
N TYR A 330 85.29 68.22 -58.13
CA TYR A 330 85.56 67.56 -56.86
C TYR A 330 84.90 68.34 -55.70
N GLY A 331 85.05 69.67 -55.68
CA GLY A 331 84.37 70.53 -54.70
C GLY A 331 82.85 70.38 -54.74
N GLU A 332 82.24 70.37 -55.93
CA GLU A 332 80.81 70.11 -56.10
C GLU A 332 80.41 68.71 -55.63
N LYS A 333 81.22 67.68 -55.92
CA LYS A 333 80.96 66.31 -55.47
C LYS A 333 81.03 66.19 -53.95
N VAL A 334 81.97 66.87 -53.29
CA VAL A 334 82.07 66.95 -51.83
C VAL A 334 80.87 67.67 -51.24
N ALA A 335 80.43 68.78 -51.83
CA ALA A 335 79.23 69.49 -51.38
C ALA A 335 77.96 68.62 -51.49
N ASN A 336 77.79 67.92 -52.61
CA ASN A 336 76.68 66.99 -52.80
C ASN A 336 76.74 65.83 -51.79
N HIS A 337 77.92 65.23 -51.59
CA HIS A 337 78.09 64.17 -50.60
C HIS A 337 77.71 64.65 -49.19
N ASN A 338 78.15 65.84 -48.78
CA ASN A 338 77.77 66.42 -47.49
C ASN A 338 76.25 66.61 -47.39
N THR A 339 75.58 67.05 -48.46
CA THR A 339 74.11 67.19 -48.46
C THR A 339 73.39 65.86 -48.36
N ASP A 340 73.89 64.81 -49.04
CA ASP A 340 73.33 63.47 -48.96
C ASP A 340 73.59 62.83 -47.60
N LEU A 341 74.73 63.10 -46.98
CA LEU A 341 75.07 62.65 -45.64
C LEU A 341 74.11 63.26 -44.60
N SER A 342 73.84 64.57 -44.69
CA SER A 342 72.84 65.22 -43.83
C SER A 342 71.41 64.67 -44.05
N ARG A 343 71.03 64.34 -45.29
CA ARG A 343 69.75 63.69 -45.57
C ARG A 343 69.67 62.28 -44.97
N LEU A 344 70.76 61.53 -45.03
CA LEU A 344 70.85 60.20 -44.43
C LEU A 344 70.74 60.28 -42.90
N GLU A 345 71.49 61.18 -42.27
CA GLU A 345 71.41 61.43 -40.82
C GLU A 345 69.97 61.79 -40.38
N GLN A 346 69.29 62.62 -41.16
CA GLN A 346 67.89 62.96 -40.92
C GLN A 346 66.98 61.72 -41.06
N ALA A 347 67.15 60.93 -42.11
CA ALA A 347 66.38 59.69 -42.31
C ALA A 347 66.65 58.67 -41.19
N GLU A 348 67.89 58.56 -40.70
CA GLU A 348 68.25 57.70 -39.56
C GLU A 348 67.61 58.18 -38.25
N GLU A 349 67.56 59.49 -38.01
CA GLU A 349 66.84 60.05 -36.86
C GLU A 349 65.33 59.79 -36.95
N GLU A 350 64.74 59.98 -38.12
CA GLU A 350 63.33 59.66 -38.36
C GLU A 350 63.04 58.17 -38.16
N ASN A 351 63.93 57.29 -38.62
CA ASN A 351 63.80 55.84 -38.42
C ASN A 351 63.92 55.47 -36.94
N ARG A 352 64.89 56.06 -36.20
CA ARG A 352 65.01 55.91 -34.74
C ARG A 352 63.75 56.41 -34.02
N ARG A 353 63.14 57.50 -34.48
CA ARG A 353 61.87 58.03 -33.93
C ARG A 353 60.70 57.08 -34.21
N LEU A 354 60.56 56.57 -35.43
CA LEU A 354 59.52 55.63 -35.82
C LEU A 354 59.64 54.30 -35.06
N GLN A 355 60.86 53.79 -34.89
CA GLN A 355 61.13 52.59 -34.10
C GLN A 355 60.62 52.76 -32.65
N LYS A 356 60.94 53.88 -32.00
CA LYS A 356 60.43 54.19 -30.64
C LYS A 356 58.89 54.25 -30.59
N GLN A 357 58.25 54.77 -31.63
CA GLN A 357 56.80 54.80 -31.72
C GLN A 357 56.22 53.38 -31.87
N MET A 358 56.80 52.55 -32.72
CA MET A 358 56.41 51.16 -32.89
C MET A 358 56.55 50.37 -31.58
N ASP A 359 57.68 50.52 -30.87
CA ASP A 359 57.90 49.85 -29.56
C ASP A 359 56.84 50.27 -28.53
N THR A 360 56.43 51.54 -28.56
CA THR A 360 55.38 52.06 -27.68
C THR A 360 54.02 51.45 -28.02
N LEU A 361 53.69 51.35 -29.32
CA LEU A 361 52.45 50.72 -29.79
C LEU A 361 52.42 49.22 -29.47
N LEU A 362 53.53 48.51 -29.60
CA LEU A 362 53.64 47.10 -29.22
C LEU A 362 53.37 46.90 -27.73
N LYS A 363 53.98 47.73 -26.86
CA LYS A 363 53.70 47.71 -25.41
C LYS A 363 52.23 48.01 -25.10
N GLN A 364 51.58 48.90 -25.84
CA GLN A 364 50.15 49.18 -25.67
C GLN A 364 49.28 48.00 -26.11
N ARG A 365 49.59 47.36 -27.24
CA ARG A 365 48.93 46.14 -27.71
C ARG A 365 49.04 45.02 -26.68
N ASP A 366 50.23 44.79 -26.13
CA ASP A 366 50.45 43.70 -25.17
C ASP A 366 49.66 43.92 -23.86
N LYS A 367 49.57 45.18 -23.39
CA LYS A 367 48.68 45.54 -22.28
C LYS A 367 47.21 45.27 -22.61
N ALA A 368 46.75 45.63 -23.81
CA ALA A 368 45.38 45.37 -24.24
C ALA A 368 45.05 43.87 -24.30
N ILE A 369 45.98 43.05 -24.82
CA ILE A 369 45.84 41.58 -24.84
C ILE A 369 45.75 41.03 -23.42
N HIS A 370 46.60 41.50 -22.50
CA HIS A 370 46.54 41.08 -21.10
C HIS A 370 45.18 41.43 -20.46
N TYR A 371 44.64 42.63 -20.71
CA TYR A 371 43.30 43.00 -20.24
C TYR A 371 42.21 42.11 -20.86
N GLN A 372 42.29 41.82 -22.15
CA GLN A 372 41.35 40.91 -22.83
C GLN A 372 41.37 39.51 -22.22
N GLN A 373 42.55 38.95 -21.95
CA GLN A 373 42.72 37.64 -21.31
C GLN A 373 42.16 37.65 -19.88
N HIS A 374 42.39 38.73 -19.13
CA HIS A 374 41.82 38.91 -17.79
C HIS A 374 40.29 38.96 -17.83
N CYS A 375 39.70 39.74 -18.74
CA CYS A 375 38.25 39.80 -18.95
C CYS A 375 37.68 38.43 -19.35
N SER A 376 38.32 37.70 -20.27
CA SER A 376 37.92 36.35 -20.66
C SER A 376 37.94 35.37 -19.47
N THR A 377 38.97 35.45 -18.62
CA THR A 377 39.07 34.61 -17.42
C THR A 377 38.01 34.98 -16.39
N SER A 378 37.74 36.28 -16.21
CA SER A 378 36.67 36.76 -15.33
C SER A 378 35.29 36.33 -15.81
N MET A 379 35.04 36.35 -17.12
CA MET A 379 33.80 35.87 -17.73
C MET A 379 33.57 34.38 -17.42
N ARG A 380 34.59 33.54 -17.65
CA ARG A 380 34.52 32.10 -17.33
C ARG A 380 34.25 31.84 -15.84
N ARG A 381 34.80 32.67 -14.95
CA ARG A 381 34.49 32.58 -13.51
C ARG A 381 33.04 32.97 -13.22
N PHE A 382 32.52 34.01 -13.87
CA PHE A 382 31.12 34.41 -13.74
C PHE A 382 30.18 33.31 -14.22
N ASP A 383 30.44 32.70 -15.37
CA ASP A 383 29.64 31.59 -15.91
C ASP A 383 29.64 30.40 -14.94
N SER A 384 30.80 30.08 -14.34
CA SER A 384 30.93 29.02 -13.34
C SER A 384 30.10 29.31 -12.09
N VAL A 385 30.17 30.54 -11.56
CA VAL A 385 29.37 30.96 -10.40
C VAL A 385 27.87 30.94 -10.72
N GLN A 386 27.48 31.37 -11.91
CA GLN A 386 26.09 31.34 -12.36
C GLN A 386 25.56 29.90 -12.43
N GLN A 387 26.35 28.97 -12.95
CA GLN A 387 26.00 27.55 -13.00
C GLN A 387 25.80 26.96 -11.59
N GLU A 388 26.68 27.30 -10.63
CA GLU A 388 26.54 26.86 -9.24
C GLU A 388 25.31 27.48 -8.55
N LEU A 389 24.99 28.75 -8.84
CA LEU A 389 23.77 29.39 -8.36
C LEU A 389 22.52 28.68 -8.90
N ASP A 390 22.50 28.33 -10.19
CA ASP A 390 21.37 27.64 -10.81
C ASP A 390 21.18 26.23 -10.22
N LYS A 391 22.28 25.49 -9.97
CA LYS A 391 22.25 24.20 -9.25
C LYS A 391 21.68 24.35 -7.84
N SER A 392 22.17 25.32 -7.08
CA SER A 392 21.69 25.59 -5.71
C SER A 392 20.22 26.02 -5.69
N SER A 393 19.79 26.82 -6.67
CA SER A 393 18.40 27.23 -6.86
C SER A 393 17.49 26.03 -7.16
N ALA A 394 17.92 25.12 -8.04
CA ALA A 394 17.19 23.88 -8.33
C ALA A 394 17.08 22.99 -7.08
N GLN A 395 18.17 22.85 -6.31
CA GLN A 395 18.15 22.08 -5.06
C GLN A 395 17.21 22.70 -4.01
N ASN A 396 17.19 24.02 -3.87
CA ASN A 396 16.26 24.73 -2.99
C ASN A 396 14.80 24.49 -3.39
N LYS A 397 14.48 24.48 -4.70
CA LYS A 397 13.12 24.16 -5.17
C LYS A 397 12.70 22.74 -4.77
N VAL A 398 13.59 21.76 -4.86
CA VAL A 398 13.33 20.38 -4.43
C VAL A 398 13.10 20.32 -2.91
N LEU A 399 13.96 20.96 -2.12
CA LEU A 399 13.81 21.01 -0.66
C LEU A 399 12.50 21.70 -0.24
N GLN A 400 12.09 22.75 -0.95
CA GLN A 400 10.81 23.42 -0.73
C GLN A 400 9.62 22.48 -0.97
N GLN A 401 9.66 21.71 -2.07
CA GLN A 401 8.63 20.69 -2.36
C GLN A 401 8.60 19.58 -1.32
N GLU A 402 9.77 19.12 -0.86
CA GLU A 402 9.89 18.13 0.22
C GLU A 402 9.29 18.64 1.54
N MET A 403 9.56 19.91 1.89
CA MET A 403 8.99 20.55 3.07
C MET A 403 7.46 20.63 2.99
N GLU A 404 6.89 21.03 1.85
CA GLU A 404 5.44 21.08 1.63
C GLU A 404 4.79 19.69 1.71
N ARG A 405 5.47 18.67 1.17
CA ARG A 405 5.05 17.26 1.29
C ARG A 405 5.03 16.81 2.75
N LEU A 406 6.10 17.09 3.51
CA LEU A 406 6.20 16.73 4.92
C LEU A 406 5.15 17.48 5.77
N GLN A 407 4.89 18.76 5.48
CA GLN A 407 3.83 19.52 6.15
C GLN A 407 2.44 18.89 5.91
N SER A 408 2.16 18.48 4.67
CA SER A 408 0.91 17.79 4.33
C SER A 408 0.77 16.46 5.09
N GLU A 409 1.86 15.72 5.24
CA GLU A 409 1.89 14.46 5.99
C GLU A 409 1.70 14.68 7.50
N VAL A 410 2.33 15.71 8.08
CA VAL A 410 2.10 16.09 9.49
C VAL A 410 0.64 16.45 9.73
N MET A 411 0.02 17.21 8.82
CA MET A 411 -1.41 17.54 8.90
C MET A 411 -2.30 16.29 8.82
N ARG A 412 -1.96 15.34 7.94
CA ARG A 412 -2.64 14.04 7.83
C ARG A 412 -2.55 13.25 9.13
N CYS A 413 -1.35 13.11 9.69
CA CYS A 413 -1.12 12.42 10.96
C CYS A 413 -1.86 13.08 12.14
N LYS A 414 -1.86 14.42 12.20
CA LYS A 414 -2.60 15.17 13.22
C LYS A 414 -4.11 14.91 13.15
N ASN A 415 -4.67 14.84 11.93
CA ASN A 415 -6.08 14.51 11.74
C ASN A 415 -6.40 13.06 12.19
N PHE A 416 -5.53 12.10 11.88
CA PHE A 416 -5.67 10.73 12.39
C PHE A 416 -5.58 10.66 13.91
N GLN A 417 -4.65 11.39 14.52
CA GLN A 417 -4.53 11.49 15.97
C GLN A 417 -5.80 12.07 16.59
N LEU A 418 -6.34 13.16 16.04
CA LEU A 418 -7.58 13.78 16.53
C LEU A 418 -8.77 12.81 16.43
N LYS A 419 -8.86 12.04 15.35
CA LYS A 419 -9.89 11.01 15.20
C LYS A 419 -9.76 9.91 16.25
N ALA A 420 -8.54 9.39 16.44
CA ALA A 420 -8.28 8.37 17.45
C ALA A 420 -8.60 8.86 18.87
N VAL A 421 -8.28 10.11 19.21
CA VAL A 421 -8.64 10.72 20.50
C VAL A 421 -10.16 10.78 20.67
N LYS A 422 -10.90 11.23 19.66
CA LYS A 422 -12.37 11.26 19.70
C LYS A 422 -12.98 9.87 19.87
N ASP A 423 -12.43 8.87 19.20
CA ASP A 423 -12.93 7.50 19.34
C ASP A 423 -12.59 6.93 20.73
N CYS A 424 -11.42 7.24 21.30
CA CYS A 424 -11.08 6.93 22.68
C CYS A 424 -12.01 7.61 23.70
N GLU A 425 -12.47 8.84 23.45
CA GLU A 425 -13.46 9.52 24.30
C GLU A 425 -14.81 8.79 24.26
N LYS A 426 -15.31 8.40 23.08
CA LYS A 426 -16.53 7.59 22.96
C LYS A 426 -16.44 6.27 23.72
N PHE A 427 -15.33 5.54 23.59
CA PHE A 427 -15.16 4.28 24.33
C PHE A 427 -15.10 4.49 25.85
N LYS A 428 -14.61 5.64 26.33
CA LYS A 428 -14.69 5.99 27.75
C LYS A 428 -16.13 6.25 28.19
N GLU A 429 -16.90 7.01 27.41
CA GLU A 429 -18.31 7.28 27.68
C GLU A 429 -19.14 5.98 27.71
N GLU A 430 -18.94 5.09 26.74
CA GLU A 430 -19.59 3.77 26.71
C GLU A 430 -19.22 2.93 27.93
N ARG A 431 -17.93 2.86 28.28
CA ARG A 431 -17.46 2.16 29.48
C ARG A 431 -18.11 2.73 30.75
N ASP A 432 -18.16 4.04 30.87
CA ASP A 432 -18.73 4.71 32.04
C ASP A 432 -20.25 4.50 32.11
N SER A 433 -20.94 4.46 30.96
CA SER A 433 -22.36 4.07 30.85
C SER A 433 -22.60 2.66 31.35
N VAL A 434 -21.83 1.67 30.85
CA VAL A 434 -21.92 0.26 31.29
C VAL A 434 -21.65 0.14 32.79
N PHE A 435 -20.68 0.90 33.32
CA PHE A 435 -20.39 0.91 34.75
C PHE A 435 -21.54 1.49 35.59
N ASN A 436 -22.24 2.50 35.08
CA ASN A 436 -23.44 3.05 35.73
C ASN A 436 -24.61 2.05 35.71
N GLU A 437 -24.82 1.35 34.59
CA GLU A 437 -25.82 0.27 34.49
C GLU A 437 -25.52 -0.87 35.47
N TYR A 438 -24.27 -1.33 35.52
CA TYR A 438 -23.85 -2.34 36.50
C TYR A 438 -24.15 -1.91 37.93
N ARG A 439 -23.88 -0.64 38.27
CA ARG A 439 -24.20 -0.08 39.59
C ARG A 439 -25.70 -0.10 39.88
N LEU A 440 -26.52 0.24 38.88
CA LEU A 440 -27.98 0.18 39.01
C LEU A 440 -28.45 -1.26 39.25
N ILE A 441 -27.98 -2.21 38.45
CA ILE A 441 -28.27 -3.64 38.63
C ILE A 441 -27.86 -4.12 40.03
N MET A 442 -26.72 -3.67 40.56
CA MET A 442 -26.31 -3.99 41.92
C MET A 442 -27.27 -3.41 42.97
N SER A 443 -27.70 -2.16 42.82
CA SER A 443 -28.68 -1.57 43.73
C SER A 443 -30.05 -2.26 43.66
N GLU A 444 -30.50 -2.66 42.47
CA GLU A 444 -31.73 -3.43 42.28
C GLU A 444 -31.61 -4.82 42.89
N ARG A 445 -30.46 -5.49 42.71
CA ARG A 445 -30.19 -6.78 43.35
C ARG A 445 -30.27 -6.67 44.87
N ASP A 446 -29.64 -5.65 45.46
CA ASP A 446 -29.70 -5.43 46.91
C ASP A 446 -31.13 -5.16 47.40
N GLN A 447 -31.92 -4.44 46.59
CA GLN A 447 -33.33 -4.21 46.88
C GLN A 447 -34.14 -5.52 46.83
N VAL A 448 -33.94 -6.35 45.80
CA VAL A 448 -34.60 -7.66 45.67
C VAL A 448 -34.23 -8.58 46.82
N ILE A 449 -32.96 -8.60 47.26
CA ILE A 449 -32.54 -9.40 48.43
C ILE A 449 -33.34 -8.97 49.68
N LYS A 450 -33.45 -7.67 49.95
CA LYS A 450 -34.24 -7.16 51.08
C LYS A 450 -35.72 -7.53 50.98
N GLU A 451 -36.30 -7.52 49.78
CA GLU A 451 -37.68 -7.92 49.56
C GLU A 451 -37.88 -9.43 49.73
N LEU A 452 -36.94 -10.25 49.24
CA LEU A 452 -36.93 -11.70 49.48
C LEU A 452 -36.84 -12.02 50.97
N GLU A 453 -35.97 -11.33 51.73
CA GLU A 453 -35.88 -11.49 53.19
C GLU A 453 -37.20 -11.15 53.87
N LYS A 454 -37.86 -10.05 53.48
CA LYS A 454 -39.19 -9.69 54.02
C LYS A 454 -40.25 -10.74 53.69
N LEU A 455 -40.29 -11.23 52.45
CA LEU A 455 -41.23 -12.26 52.04
C LEU A 455 -40.97 -13.58 52.76
N GLN A 456 -39.70 -13.95 52.96
CA GLN A 456 -39.30 -15.13 53.73
C GLN A 456 -39.77 -15.03 55.19
N MET A 457 -39.54 -13.88 55.85
CA MET A 457 -40.07 -13.64 57.21
C MET A 457 -41.60 -13.71 57.26
N ALA A 458 -42.29 -13.16 56.26
CA ALA A 458 -43.75 -13.21 56.18
C ALA A 458 -44.28 -14.64 55.95
N LEU A 459 -43.58 -15.44 55.13
CA LEU A 459 -43.87 -16.84 54.89
C LEU A 459 -43.73 -17.66 56.17
N GLU A 460 -42.61 -17.54 56.88
CA GLU A 460 -42.36 -18.22 58.16
C GLU A 460 -43.44 -17.86 59.20
N ALA A 461 -43.83 -16.58 59.26
CA ALA A 461 -44.93 -16.13 60.12
C ALA A 461 -46.30 -16.68 59.70
N ALA A 462 -46.55 -16.90 58.41
CA ALA A 462 -47.77 -17.54 57.91
C ALA A 462 -47.78 -19.05 58.21
N GLU A 463 -46.67 -19.74 58.03
CA GLU A 463 -46.50 -21.16 58.35
C GLU A 463 -46.67 -21.41 59.85
N ALA A 464 -46.08 -20.58 60.70
CA ALA A 464 -46.26 -20.66 62.16
C ALA A 464 -47.73 -20.48 62.56
N ARG A 465 -48.43 -19.50 61.97
CA ARG A 465 -49.87 -19.31 62.19
C ARG A 465 -50.67 -20.52 61.71
N LEU A 466 -50.37 -21.05 60.54
CA LEU A 466 -51.04 -22.25 60.01
C LEU A 466 -50.86 -23.45 60.94
N LYS A 467 -49.65 -23.67 61.47
CA LYS A 467 -49.35 -24.74 62.42
C LYS A 467 -50.12 -24.56 63.74
N ASN A 468 -50.22 -23.34 64.25
CA ASN A 468 -51.03 -23.05 65.43
C ASN A 468 -52.51 -23.32 65.14
N THR A 469 -53.06 -22.77 64.06
CA THR A 469 -54.47 -22.99 63.67
C THR A 469 -54.77 -24.46 63.36
N SER A 470 -53.83 -25.22 62.80
CA SER A 470 -54.02 -26.65 62.58
C SER A 470 -54.03 -27.45 63.89
N SER A 471 -53.17 -27.08 64.85
CA SER A 471 -53.19 -27.67 66.19
C SER A 471 -54.47 -27.33 66.95
N GLU A 472 -54.94 -26.08 66.90
CA GLU A 472 -56.22 -25.66 67.46
C GLU A 472 -57.39 -26.42 66.83
N ARG A 473 -57.37 -26.60 65.49
CA ARG A 473 -58.38 -27.38 64.76
C ARG A 473 -58.35 -28.85 65.15
N MET A 474 -57.17 -29.44 65.36
CA MET A 474 -57.04 -30.80 65.86
C MET A 474 -57.68 -30.96 67.23
N VAL A 475 -57.35 -30.07 68.18
CA VAL A 475 -57.95 -30.08 69.53
C VAL A 475 -59.46 -29.92 69.44
N ALA A 476 -59.95 -28.94 68.67
CA ALA A 476 -61.39 -28.76 68.46
C ALA A 476 -62.04 -30.01 67.83
N SER A 477 -61.37 -30.67 66.88
CA SER A 477 -61.85 -31.92 66.28
C SER A 477 -61.93 -33.05 67.32
N GLU A 478 -60.90 -33.21 68.16
CA GLU A 478 -60.88 -34.18 69.26
C GLU A 478 -62.01 -33.91 70.27
N GLU A 479 -62.23 -32.64 70.64
CA GLU A 479 -63.35 -32.22 71.48
C GLU A 479 -64.71 -32.53 70.82
N THR A 480 -64.88 -32.25 69.52
CA THR A 480 -66.14 -32.60 68.83
C THR A 480 -66.38 -34.10 68.76
N GLU A 481 -65.33 -34.89 68.62
CA GLU A 481 -65.45 -36.36 68.59
C GLU A 481 -65.75 -36.91 69.99
N ALA A 482 -65.15 -36.35 71.05
CA ALA A 482 -65.49 -36.66 72.43
C ALA A 482 -66.97 -36.37 72.72
N LEU A 483 -67.47 -35.18 72.33
CA LEU A 483 -68.89 -34.83 72.46
C LEU A 483 -69.81 -35.77 71.67
N ARG A 484 -69.39 -36.22 70.47
CA ARG A 484 -70.15 -37.26 69.72
C ARG A 484 -70.18 -38.60 70.46
N GLN A 485 -69.08 -39.03 71.06
CA GLN A 485 -69.03 -40.26 71.84
C GLN A 485 -69.92 -40.19 73.09
N GLU A 486 -69.90 -39.07 73.82
CA GLU A 486 -70.80 -38.83 74.96
C GLU A 486 -72.27 -38.81 74.54
N LEU A 487 -72.60 -38.16 73.42
CA LEU A 487 -73.94 -38.18 72.87
C LEU A 487 -74.39 -39.60 72.51
N ASN A 488 -73.54 -40.37 71.82
CA ASN A 488 -73.83 -41.76 71.48
C ASN A 488 -74.04 -42.63 72.74
N SER A 489 -73.21 -42.45 73.77
CA SER A 489 -73.38 -43.12 75.07
C SER A 489 -74.73 -42.76 75.70
N SER A 490 -75.05 -41.46 75.74
CA SER A 490 -76.33 -40.97 76.27
C SER A 490 -77.54 -41.49 75.50
N LEU A 491 -77.42 -41.64 74.17
CA LEU A 491 -78.46 -42.24 73.33
C LEU A 491 -78.64 -43.73 73.66
N VAL A 492 -77.56 -44.49 73.83
CA VAL A 492 -77.61 -45.91 74.23
C VAL A 492 -78.22 -46.06 75.62
N ASP A 493 -77.84 -45.22 76.58
CA ASP A 493 -78.42 -45.24 77.93
C ASP A 493 -79.91 -44.90 77.90
N ARG A 494 -80.31 -43.90 77.11
CA ARG A 494 -81.72 -43.58 76.87
C ARG A 494 -82.48 -44.77 76.28
N ASP A 495 -81.93 -45.42 75.26
CA ASP A 495 -82.56 -46.58 74.62
C ASP A 495 -82.65 -47.76 75.60
N ARG A 496 -81.65 -47.96 76.46
CA ARG A 496 -81.70 -48.94 77.57
C ARG A 496 -82.83 -48.64 78.54
N VAL A 497 -82.96 -47.40 79.01
CA VAL A 497 -84.06 -47.00 79.91
C VAL A 497 -85.42 -47.18 79.23
N ILE A 498 -85.52 -46.93 77.91
CA ILE A 498 -86.74 -47.21 77.15
C ILE A 498 -87.07 -48.70 77.16
N CYS A 499 -86.08 -49.57 76.93
CA CYS A 499 -86.25 -51.02 77.01
C CYS A 499 -86.70 -51.46 78.41
N GLU A 500 -86.02 -51.02 79.46
CA GLU A 500 -86.39 -51.32 80.86
C GLU A 500 -87.82 -50.85 81.19
N ARG A 501 -88.19 -49.65 80.73
CA ARG A 501 -89.56 -49.12 80.86
C ARG A 501 -90.56 -50.02 80.15
N ASN A 502 -90.25 -50.47 78.93
CA ASN A 502 -91.13 -51.35 78.15
C ASN A 502 -91.29 -52.73 78.82
N GLU A 503 -90.21 -53.31 79.33
CA GLU A 503 -90.24 -54.57 80.08
C GLU A 503 -91.09 -54.46 81.35
N LEU A 504 -90.98 -53.35 82.09
CA LEU A 504 -91.83 -53.08 83.26
C LEU A 504 -93.30 -52.94 82.86
N LEU A 505 -93.59 -52.29 81.73
CA LEU A 505 -94.93 -52.12 81.20
C LEU A 505 -95.53 -53.48 80.79
N GLU A 506 -94.72 -54.35 80.17
CA GLU A 506 -95.11 -55.72 79.84
C GLU A 506 -95.40 -56.55 81.10
N LYS A 507 -94.54 -56.48 82.13
CA LYS A 507 -94.80 -57.11 83.44
C LYS A 507 -96.09 -56.61 84.07
N TYR A 508 -96.34 -55.30 84.05
CA TYR A 508 -97.58 -54.72 84.55
C TYR A 508 -98.80 -55.22 83.75
N CYS A 509 -98.71 -55.33 82.43
CA CYS A 509 -99.76 -55.93 81.61
C CYS A 509 -100.04 -57.39 81.98
N HIS A 510 -99.01 -58.18 82.26
CA HIS A 510 -99.17 -59.56 82.76
C HIS A 510 -99.83 -59.57 84.14
N GLU A 511 -99.39 -58.74 85.09
CA GLU A 511 -100.03 -58.64 86.41
C GLU A 511 -101.51 -58.22 86.33
N VAL A 512 -101.86 -57.30 85.42
CA VAL A 512 -103.25 -56.90 85.16
C VAL A 512 -104.06 -58.07 84.60
N LYS A 513 -103.46 -58.86 83.69
CA LYS A 513 -104.09 -60.05 83.13
C LYS A 513 -104.30 -61.13 84.19
N ASP A 514 -103.30 -61.42 85.01
CA ASP A 514 -103.39 -62.38 86.13
C ASP A 514 -104.44 -61.94 87.15
N LYS A 515 -104.52 -60.65 87.48
CA LYS A 515 -105.61 -60.10 88.32
C LYS A 515 -106.98 -60.26 87.67
N ALA A 516 -107.09 -60.07 86.36
CA ALA A 516 -108.35 -60.28 85.63
C ALA A 516 -108.75 -61.76 85.60
N GLU A 517 -107.79 -62.68 85.46
CA GLU A 517 -108.02 -64.13 85.53
C GLU A 517 -108.43 -64.56 86.94
N ALA A 518 -107.74 -64.08 87.99
CA ALA A 518 -108.13 -64.32 89.38
C ALA A 518 -109.53 -63.76 89.70
N GLN A 519 -109.90 -62.60 89.14
CA GLN A 519 -111.25 -62.04 89.27
C GLN A 519 -112.31 -62.92 88.58
N LYS A 520 -111.95 -63.53 87.45
CA LYS A 520 -112.81 -64.48 86.72
C LYS A 520 -112.98 -65.78 87.50
N GLU A 521 -111.91 -66.32 88.07
CA GLU A 521 -111.94 -67.49 88.96
C GLU A 521 -112.77 -67.24 90.22
N LEU A 522 -112.61 -66.06 90.85
CA LEU A 522 -113.43 -65.64 91.99
C LEU A 522 -114.92 -65.57 91.59
N SER A 523 -115.23 -64.99 90.44
CA SER A 523 -116.60 -64.91 89.92
C SER A 523 -117.18 -66.30 89.61
N GLN A 524 -116.36 -67.24 89.16
CA GLN A 524 -116.75 -68.63 88.93
C GLN A 524 -117.01 -69.37 90.26
N ALA A 525 -116.13 -69.22 91.26
CA ALA A 525 -116.33 -69.79 92.59
C ALA A 525 -117.61 -69.24 93.26
N CYS A 526 -117.94 -67.96 93.08
CA CYS A 526 -119.21 -67.40 93.54
C CYS A 526 -120.42 -68.09 92.89
N LYS A 527 -120.36 -68.38 91.58
CA LYS A 527 -121.43 -69.13 90.89
C LYS A 527 -121.55 -70.56 91.39
N ASP A 528 -120.43 -71.25 91.60
CA ASP A 528 -120.42 -72.63 92.09
C ASP A 528 -120.96 -72.72 93.55
N ILE A 529 -120.75 -71.68 94.37
CA ILE A 529 -121.40 -71.59 95.68
C ILE A 529 -122.92 -71.38 95.55
N GLU A 530 -123.36 -70.62 94.55
CA GLU A 530 -124.79 -70.41 94.26
C GLU A 530 -125.46 -71.73 93.86
N THR A 531 -124.84 -72.53 92.98
CA THR A 531 -125.38 -73.84 92.58
C THR A 531 -125.42 -74.83 93.74
N VAL A 532 -124.39 -74.87 94.59
CA VAL A 532 -124.42 -75.70 95.82
C VAL A 532 -125.51 -75.25 96.79
N ARG A 533 -125.80 -73.94 96.86
CA ARG A 533 -126.95 -73.43 97.64
C ARG A 533 -128.27 -73.92 97.05
N GLU A 534 -128.42 -73.85 95.74
CA GLU A 534 -129.61 -74.35 95.03
C GLU A 534 -129.79 -75.86 95.24
N GLU A 535 -128.73 -76.66 95.08
CA GLU A 535 -128.74 -78.11 95.33
C GLU A 535 -129.11 -78.45 96.78
N ARG A 536 -128.54 -77.72 97.75
CA ARG A 536 -128.91 -77.85 99.17
C ARG A 536 -130.39 -77.53 99.40
N ASP A 537 -130.92 -76.51 98.73
CA ASP A 537 -132.31 -76.10 98.89
C ASP A 537 -133.29 -77.07 98.20
N VAL A 538 -132.87 -77.72 97.11
CA VAL A 538 -133.56 -78.87 96.50
C VAL A 538 -133.55 -80.07 97.45
N ALA A 539 -132.39 -80.46 97.99
CA ALA A 539 -132.29 -81.56 98.96
C ALA A 539 -133.13 -81.31 100.23
N ARG A 540 -133.27 -80.06 100.65
CA ARG A 540 -134.19 -79.67 101.73
C ARG A 540 -135.66 -79.87 101.33
N LYS A 541 -136.06 -79.47 100.12
CA LYS A 541 -137.42 -79.71 99.60
C LYS A 541 -137.74 -81.20 99.54
N GLU A 542 -136.88 -82.00 98.93
CA GLU A 542 -137.06 -83.45 98.80
C GLU A 542 -137.13 -84.16 100.15
N ARG A 543 -136.30 -83.74 101.13
CA ARG A 543 -136.40 -84.22 102.51
C ARG A 543 -137.76 -83.90 103.14
N THR A 544 -138.32 -82.73 102.84
CA THR A 544 -139.62 -82.32 103.36
C THR A 544 -140.75 -83.14 102.72
N GLU A 545 -140.66 -83.40 101.42
CA GLU A 545 -141.61 -84.26 100.69
C GLU A 545 -141.54 -85.73 101.16
N ALA A 546 -140.34 -86.26 101.42
CA ALA A 546 -140.16 -87.60 101.97
C ALA A 546 -140.76 -87.74 103.39
N ILE A 547 -140.68 -86.68 104.21
CA ILE A 547 -141.32 -86.65 105.54
C ILE A 547 -142.85 -86.67 105.39
N ILE A 548 -143.40 -85.91 104.45
CA ILE A 548 -144.85 -85.87 104.17
C ILE A 548 -145.33 -87.25 103.68
N GLN A 549 -144.60 -87.89 102.76
CA GLN A 549 -144.93 -89.23 102.26
C GLN A 549 -144.89 -90.29 103.37
N LYS A 550 -143.92 -90.21 104.28
CA LYS A 550 -143.81 -91.11 105.44
C LYS A 550 -145.00 -90.95 106.40
N GLU A 551 -145.45 -89.72 106.64
CA GLU A 551 -146.63 -89.45 107.49
C GLU A 551 -147.93 -89.95 106.84
N GLN A 552 -148.01 -89.92 105.50
CA GLN A 552 -149.15 -90.42 104.74
C GLN A 552 -149.24 -91.96 104.79
N LEU A 553 -148.12 -92.66 104.63
CA LEU A 553 -148.01 -94.11 104.82
C LEU A 553 -148.36 -94.55 106.26
N LEU A 554 -147.96 -93.76 107.28
CA LEU A 554 -148.31 -94.02 108.67
C LEU A 554 -149.81 -93.87 108.95
N ARG A 555 -150.51 -92.94 108.28
CA ARG A 555 -151.97 -92.80 108.39
C ARG A 555 -152.73 -93.96 107.74
N GLU A 556 -152.27 -94.45 106.59
CA GLU A 556 -152.87 -95.59 105.89
C GLU A 556 -152.65 -96.91 106.67
N TYR A 557 -151.47 -97.09 107.27
CA TYR A 557 -151.19 -98.23 108.15
C TYR A 557 -152.10 -98.25 109.40
N TYR A 558 -152.48 -97.08 109.92
CA TYR A 558 -153.36 -96.99 111.09
C TYR A 558 -154.85 -97.23 110.78
N GLN A 559 -155.31 -97.00 109.54
CA GLN A 559 -156.71 -97.25 109.15
C GLN A 559 -157.01 -98.74 108.84
N ALA A 560 -156.00 -99.54 108.49
CA ALA A 560 -156.19 -100.92 108.03
C ALA A 560 -156.24 -102.01 109.13
N ARG A 561 -156.14 -101.68 110.43
CA ARG A 561 -155.91 -102.69 111.48
C ARG A 561 -156.85 -102.69 112.71
N GLN A 562 -158.06 -102.14 112.64
CA GLN A 562 -159.05 -102.28 113.73
C GLN A 562 -160.42 -102.84 113.28
N VAL A 563 -160.56 -104.18 113.18
CA VAL A 563 -161.72 -105.02 113.61
C VAL A 563 -161.25 -106.48 113.85
N THR A 564 -160.80 -106.80 115.07
CA THR A 564 -161.11 -108.01 115.91
C THR A 564 -160.01 -108.28 116.96
N HIS A 565 -160.43 -108.21 118.25
CA HIS A 565 -159.78 -108.65 119.51
C HIS A 565 -158.42 -108.01 119.87
N THR A 566 -158.17 -107.45 121.06
CA THR A 566 -158.75 -107.56 122.41
C THR A 566 -158.25 -106.36 123.24
N PRO A 567 -158.91 -105.99 124.33
CA PRO A 567 -158.72 -104.70 124.99
C PRO A 567 -157.63 -104.79 126.06
N ARG A 568 -156.81 -103.74 126.18
CA ARG A 568 -156.42 -103.21 127.50
C ARG A 568 -155.76 -101.85 127.26
N THR A 569 -156.40 -100.82 127.81
CA THR A 569 -155.96 -100.19 129.07
C THR A 569 -154.87 -99.18 128.74
N LYS A 570 -155.29 -97.93 128.56
CA LYS A 570 -155.33 -96.88 129.59
C LYS A 570 -153.90 -96.41 129.92
N VAL A 571 -153.90 -95.17 130.38
CA VAL A 571 -152.94 -94.57 131.30
C VAL A 571 -151.92 -93.72 130.52
N VAL A 572 -152.14 -92.40 130.41
CA VAL A 572 -151.95 -91.41 131.50
C VAL A 572 -150.44 -91.28 131.76
N ILE A 573 -149.80 -90.11 131.74
CA ILE A 573 -149.81 -88.99 132.69
C ILE A 573 -148.78 -88.01 132.02
N HIS A 574 -149.03 -86.70 131.88
CA HIS A 574 -148.80 -85.65 132.88
C HIS A 574 -147.33 -85.37 133.26
N GLY A 575 -147.10 -84.07 133.47
CA GLY A 575 -145.98 -83.53 134.22
C GLY A 575 -144.75 -83.20 133.35
N ASP A 576 -143.97 -82.18 133.63
CA ASP A 576 -144.09 -81.13 134.63
C ASP A 576 -142.92 -80.17 134.38
N GLN A 577 -143.05 -78.98 134.98
CA GLN A 577 -142.00 -78.20 135.65
C GLN A 577 -140.51 -78.54 135.51
N LEU A 578 -139.70 -77.46 135.48
CA LEU A 578 -138.35 -77.34 136.09
C LEU A 578 -137.24 -78.21 135.45
N LEU A 579 -135.95 -77.92 135.46
CA LEU A 579 -135.05 -76.80 135.74
C LEU A 579 -133.65 -77.42 135.53
N ARG A 580 -132.75 -76.73 134.82
CA ARG A 580 -131.28 -76.71 135.03
C ARG A 580 -130.44 -78.00 135.15
N GLU A 581 -129.33 -77.95 134.40
CA GLU A 581 -127.94 -78.17 134.85
C GLU A 581 -127.53 -79.53 135.44
N TYR A 582 -126.60 -80.22 134.76
CA TYR A 582 -125.35 -80.80 135.30
C TYR A 582 -124.55 -81.42 134.12
N TYR A 583 -123.22 -81.34 133.90
CA TYR A 583 -122.06 -80.70 134.56
C TYR A 583 -120.77 -81.03 133.75
N LEU A 584 -119.67 -80.29 134.03
CA LEU A 584 -118.23 -80.49 133.70
C LEU A 584 -117.73 -79.89 132.37
N ALA A 585 -116.76 -78.96 132.29
CA ALA A 585 -115.71 -78.47 133.21
C ALA A 585 -115.29 -77.03 132.80
N ARG A 586 -115.24 -76.01 133.67
CA ARG A 586 -114.22 -75.65 134.68
C ARG A 586 -113.01 -74.84 134.14
N GLN A 587 -113.11 -73.50 134.18
CA GLN A 587 -112.14 -72.55 134.79
C GLN A 587 -112.76 -71.13 134.72
N GLU A 588 -113.20 -70.57 135.85
CA GLU A 588 -112.46 -69.69 136.79
C GLU A 588 -112.26 -68.27 136.24
N SER A 589 -112.95 -67.26 136.76
CA SER A 589 -112.66 -66.49 137.99
C SER A 589 -111.71 -65.30 137.76
N HIS A 590 -112.20 -64.11 138.16
CA HIS A 590 -111.46 -62.98 138.76
C HIS A 590 -110.09 -62.59 138.15
N SER A 591 -109.96 -61.48 137.43
CA SER A 591 -109.66 -60.11 137.92
C SER A 591 -109.24 -59.31 136.66
N HIS A 592 -109.57 -58.05 136.36
CA HIS A 592 -109.69 -56.85 137.18
C HIS A 592 -110.59 -55.81 136.50
N LEU A 593 -111.44 -55.16 137.29
CA LEU A 593 -111.77 -53.75 137.15
C LEU A 593 -110.51 -52.91 137.41
N GLY A 594 -110.34 -51.83 136.64
CA GLY A 594 -109.42 -50.72 136.91
C GLY A 594 -109.06 -49.99 135.61
N THR A 595 -109.64 -48.80 135.34
CA THR A 595 -108.99 -47.47 135.46
C THR A 595 -107.75 -47.33 134.53
N THR A 596 -107.56 -46.30 133.72
CA THR A 596 -107.91 -44.88 133.87
C THR A 596 -107.49 -44.16 132.60
N HIS A 597 -108.21 -43.09 132.26
CA HIS A 597 -107.74 -41.75 131.89
C HIS A 597 -106.47 -41.52 131.04
N SER A 598 -106.63 -40.41 130.29
CA SER A 598 -105.61 -39.44 129.87
C SER A 598 -104.91 -39.83 128.56
N HIS A 599 -104.60 -38.94 127.64
CA HIS A 599 -104.89 -37.53 127.43
C HIS A 599 -104.22 -37.20 126.07
N LEU A 600 -104.64 -36.10 125.45
CA LEU A 600 -103.84 -35.26 124.54
C LEU A 600 -103.38 -35.98 123.25
N GLY A 601 -103.86 -35.55 122.09
CA GLY A 601 -103.63 -34.21 121.59
C GLY A 601 -102.87 -34.37 120.28
N THR A 602 -103.29 -33.63 119.26
CA THR A 602 -102.48 -32.56 118.63
C THR A 602 -101.31 -33.10 117.78
N THR A 603 -101.08 -32.71 116.53
CA THR A 603 -101.47 -31.52 115.74
C THR A 603 -100.65 -31.58 114.44
N HIS A 604 -101.13 -30.85 113.42
CA HIS A 604 -100.35 -30.06 112.44
C HIS A 604 -99.31 -30.80 111.55
N THR A 605 -99.48 -30.85 110.21
CA THR A 605 -99.08 -29.83 109.20
C THR A 605 -97.60 -29.38 109.30
N PRO A 606 -97.02 -28.66 108.32
CA PRO A 606 -96.97 -28.79 106.86
C PRO A 606 -95.57 -28.45 106.28
N TYR A 607 -95.51 -28.34 104.95
CA TYR A 607 -94.66 -27.45 104.14
C TYR A 607 -93.15 -27.70 103.96
N ARG A 608 -92.81 -27.58 102.67
CA ARG A 608 -91.56 -27.16 102.00
C ARG A 608 -90.59 -28.22 101.53
#